data_AF-Q4R9Z9-F1
#
_entry.id   AF-Q4R9Z9-F1
#
_cell.length_a   1.000
_cell.length_b   1.000
_cell.length_c   1.000
_cell.angle_alpha   90.00
_cell.angle_beta   90.00
_cell.angle_gamma   90.00
#
_symmetry.space_group_name_H-M   'P 1'
#
loop_
_entity.id
_entity.type
_entity.pdbx_description
1 polymer ?
#
loop_
_entity_poly.entity_id
_entity_poly.type
_entity_poly.pdbx_seq_one_letter_code
_entity_poly.pdbx_strand_id
1 'polypeptide(L)'
;YEVSFQAGIDCGGAYVKLLSQTPDLDLDQFVDKTPYTIMFGPDKCGEEYKLHFIFRHKNPKTGEFEEKHAKKPDADLRSYYTDKKTHLYTLVLNPDNTFEVLVDQTVVNSGSLLSDMTPPVNPPAEIEDPEDQKPEDWDERPKIQDPAATKPEDW
;
A
#
# COMPACT_ATOMS: atom_id res chain seq x y z
N TYR A 1 -9.07 -1.05 -18.21
CA TYR A 1 -9.44 0.23 -18.85
C TYR A 1 -8.17 0.90 -19.34
N GLU A 2 -8.27 1.88 -20.22
CA GLU A 2 -7.10 2.51 -20.85
C GLU A 2 -6.95 3.95 -20.38
N VAL A 3 -5.71 4.40 -20.24
CA VAL A 3 -5.35 5.79 -19.90
C VAL A 3 -4.24 6.26 -20.83
N SER A 4 -4.33 7.52 -21.25
CA SER A 4 -3.26 8.20 -21.96
C SER A 4 -3.01 9.57 -21.35
N PHE A 5 -1.78 9.81 -20.89
CA PHE A 5 -1.33 11.11 -20.41
C PHE A 5 -0.80 11.95 -21.58
N GLN A 6 -1.71 12.48 -22.40
CA GLN A 6 -1.39 13.15 -23.67
C GLN A 6 -0.41 14.33 -23.52
N ALA A 7 -0.58 15.13 -22.45
CA ALA A 7 0.31 16.25 -22.15
C ALA A 7 1.53 15.85 -21.28
N GLY A 8 1.65 14.57 -20.93
CA GLY A 8 2.44 14.11 -19.79
C GLY A 8 1.71 14.32 -18.47
N ILE A 9 2.32 13.86 -17.37
CA ILE A 9 1.79 14.03 -16.02
C ILE A 9 2.93 14.32 -15.03
N ASP A 10 2.81 15.41 -14.28
CA ASP A 10 3.76 15.74 -13.21
C ASP A 10 3.25 15.25 -11.85
N CYS A 11 2.03 15.63 -11.49
CA CYS A 11 1.31 15.11 -10.34
C CYS A 11 -0.20 15.00 -10.61
N GLY A 12 -0.77 13.81 -10.41
CA GLY A 12 -2.19 13.50 -10.58
C GLY A 12 -2.46 11.98 -10.64
N GLY A 13 -3.72 11.62 -10.42
CA GLY A 13 -4.21 10.25 -10.52
C GLY A 13 -5.20 10.08 -11.66
N ALA A 14 -5.15 8.93 -12.32
CA ALA A 14 -6.13 8.50 -13.32
C ALA A 14 -6.66 7.09 -12.99
N TYR A 15 -6.82 6.81 -11.70
CA TYR A 15 -7.39 5.57 -11.20
C TYR A 15 -8.91 5.59 -11.18
N VAL A 16 -9.50 4.40 -11.26
CA VAL A 16 -10.95 4.20 -11.12
C VAL A 16 -11.29 3.74 -9.71
N LYS A 17 -12.46 4.17 -9.21
CA LYS A 17 -13.08 3.65 -7.99
C LYS A 17 -14.33 2.85 -8.36
N LEU A 18 -14.41 1.60 -7.91
CA LEU A 18 -15.64 0.81 -7.93
C LEU A 18 -16.40 1.08 -6.64
N LEU A 19 -17.43 1.91 -6.73
CA LEU A 19 -18.20 2.36 -5.57
C LEU A 19 -18.92 1.20 -4.87
N SER A 20 -19.01 1.28 -3.54
CA SER A 20 -19.77 0.29 -2.77
C SER A 20 -21.25 0.58 -2.91
N GLN A 21 -22.06 -0.45 -3.15
CA GLN A 21 -23.50 -0.30 -3.15
C GLN A 21 -23.99 -0.05 -1.71
N THR A 22 -24.53 1.14 -1.47
CA THR A 22 -25.24 1.49 -0.24
C THR A 22 -26.64 1.99 -0.59
N PRO A 23 -27.62 1.91 0.34
CA PRO A 23 -28.94 2.50 0.11
C PRO A 23 -28.88 4.02 -0.16
N ASP A 24 -27.91 4.70 0.45
CA ASP A 24 -27.74 6.15 0.38
C ASP A 24 -26.76 6.60 -0.72
N LEU A 25 -26.42 5.72 -1.67
CA LEU A 25 -25.50 6.08 -2.76
C LEU A 25 -26.17 7.07 -3.72
N ASP A 26 -25.74 8.32 -3.66
CA ASP A 26 -26.10 9.38 -4.61
C ASP A 26 -24.87 9.78 -5.43
N LEU A 27 -24.94 9.57 -6.75
CA LEU A 27 -23.84 9.86 -7.67
C LEU A 27 -23.67 11.38 -7.91
N ASP A 28 -24.72 12.17 -7.71
CA ASP A 28 -24.64 13.64 -7.81
C ASP A 28 -23.91 14.25 -6.61
N GLN A 29 -23.77 13.48 -5.51
CA GLN A 29 -23.03 13.83 -4.30
C GLN A 29 -21.69 13.08 -4.18
N PHE A 30 -21.13 12.65 -5.32
CA PHE A 30 -19.84 11.97 -5.34
C PHE A 30 -18.70 12.87 -4.84
N VAL A 31 -17.99 12.40 -3.80
CA VAL A 31 -16.89 13.10 -3.15
C VAL A 31 -15.73 12.13 -2.85
N ASP A 32 -14.62 12.66 -2.34
CA ASP A 32 -13.43 11.88 -1.97
C ASP A 32 -13.76 10.77 -0.94
N LYS A 33 -14.68 11.05 -0.01
CA LYS A 33 -15.13 10.15 1.05
C LYS A 33 -16.22 9.14 0.64
N THR A 34 -16.72 9.19 -0.60
CA THR A 34 -17.76 8.26 -1.05
C THR A 34 -17.25 6.82 -0.94
N PRO A 35 -17.99 5.92 -0.26
CA PRO A 35 -17.56 4.54 -0.07
C PRO A 35 -17.29 3.82 -1.39
N TYR A 36 -16.10 3.21 -1.48
CA TYR A 36 -15.74 2.31 -2.57
C TYR A 36 -15.31 0.95 -2.05
N THR A 37 -15.37 -0.04 -2.93
CA THR A 37 -14.92 -1.41 -2.67
C THR A 37 -13.53 -1.62 -3.22
N ILE A 38 -13.24 -1.15 -4.43
CA ILE A 38 -11.94 -1.26 -5.10
C ILE A 38 -11.53 0.10 -5.65
N MET A 39 -10.26 0.47 -5.49
CA MET A 39 -9.61 1.53 -6.23
C MET A 39 -8.45 0.91 -7.02
N PHE A 40 -8.41 1.17 -8.32
CA PHE A 40 -7.42 0.55 -9.20
C PHE A 40 -6.94 1.52 -10.28
N GLY A 41 -5.63 1.73 -10.40
CA GLY A 41 -5.09 2.50 -11.51
C GLY A 41 -3.83 3.30 -11.30
N PRO A 42 -3.38 3.99 -12.36
CA PRO A 42 -2.18 4.79 -12.33
C PRO A 42 -2.35 6.06 -11.50
N ASP A 43 -1.32 6.36 -10.72
CA ASP A 43 -1.17 7.58 -9.93
C ASP A 43 0.29 7.99 -9.91
N LYS A 44 0.55 9.25 -10.24
CA LYS A 44 1.90 9.79 -10.26
C LYS A 44 1.93 11.09 -9.48
N CYS A 45 2.94 11.28 -8.64
CA CYS A 45 3.25 12.61 -8.11
C CYS A 45 4.77 12.79 -7.95
N GLY A 46 5.35 13.71 -8.72
CA GLY A 46 6.79 13.87 -8.80
C GLY A 46 7.46 12.63 -9.41
N GLU A 47 8.43 12.05 -8.71
CA GLU A 47 9.15 10.82 -9.08
C GLU A 47 8.47 9.55 -8.52
N GLU A 48 7.31 9.67 -7.86
CA GLU A 48 6.56 8.51 -7.41
C GLU A 48 5.61 8.04 -8.52
N TYR A 49 5.90 6.87 -9.10
CA TYR A 49 5.06 6.18 -10.08
C TYR A 49 4.36 5.01 -9.41
N LYS A 50 3.05 5.12 -9.15
CA LYS A 50 2.27 4.12 -8.42
C LYS A 50 1.17 3.54 -9.28
N LEU A 51 1.03 2.22 -9.26
CA LEU A 51 -0.15 1.53 -9.78
C LEU A 51 -0.95 1.02 -8.59
N HIS A 52 -2.00 1.73 -8.22
CA HIS A 52 -2.84 1.37 -7.08
C HIS A 52 -3.63 0.11 -7.38
N PHE A 53 -3.60 -0.84 -6.46
CA PHE A 53 -4.69 -1.77 -6.23
C PHE A 53 -5.02 -1.73 -4.74
N ILE A 54 -6.16 -1.16 -4.41
CA ILE A 54 -6.64 -0.99 -3.04
C ILE A 54 -8.02 -1.60 -2.97
N PHE A 55 -8.30 -2.36 -1.92
CA PHE A 55 -9.68 -2.74 -1.60
C PHE A 55 -10.00 -2.42 -0.16
N ARG A 56 -11.28 -2.15 0.11
CA ARG A 56 -11.78 -1.87 1.45
C ARG A 56 -12.29 -3.16 2.09
N HIS A 57 -11.66 -3.57 3.17
CA HIS A 57 -12.05 -4.77 3.93
C HIS A 57 -12.81 -4.35 5.19
N LYS A 58 -13.96 -4.98 5.43
CA LYS A 58 -14.69 -4.83 6.68
C LYS A 58 -14.19 -5.87 7.68
N ASN A 59 -13.62 -5.40 8.79
CA ASN A 59 -13.24 -6.30 9.88
C ASN A 59 -14.52 -6.96 10.44
N PRO A 60 -14.63 -8.30 10.47
CA PRO A 60 -15.83 -8.98 10.92
C PRO A 60 -16.09 -8.87 12.42
N LYS A 61 -15.08 -8.50 13.23
CA LYS A 61 -15.20 -8.34 14.69
C LYS A 61 -15.55 -6.91 15.08
N THR A 62 -14.81 -5.92 14.57
CA THR A 62 -15.02 -4.51 14.92
C THR A 62 -16.07 -3.83 14.05
N GLY A 63 -16.33 -4.37 12.85
CA GLY A 63 -17.25 -3.79 11.86
C GLY A 63 -16.65 -2.60 11.10
N GLU A 64 -15.43 -2.20 11.43
CA GLU A 64 -14.72 -1.07 10.81
C GLU A 64 -14.21 -1.45 9.42
N PHE A 65 -14.21 -0.47 8.52
CA PHE A 65 -13.64 -0.62 7.19
C PHE A 65 -12.22 -0.07 7.17
N GLU A 66 -11.31 -0.84 6.61
CA GLU A 66 -9.91 -0.44 6.44
C GLU A 66 -9.49 -0.64 4.98
N GLU A 67 -8.68 0.29 4.48
CA GLU A 67 -8.07 0.17 3.16
C GLU A 67 -6.88 -0.78 3.22
N LYS A 68 -6.84 -1.72 2.28
CA LYS A 68 -5.78 -2.71 2.13
C LYS A 68 -5.12 -2.46 0.79
N HIS A 69 -3.85 -2.07 0.81
CA HIS A 69 -3.10 -1.67 -0.38
C HIS A 69 -2.23 -2.83 -0.84
N ALA A 70 -2.31 -3.19 -2.11
CA ALA A 70 -1.35 -4.13 -2.69
C ALA A 70 0.07 -3.58 -2.57
N LYS A 71 1.02 -4.48 -2.29
CA LYS A 71 2.44 -4.16 -2.35
C LYS A 71 2.79 -3.56 -3.72
N LYS A 72 3.77 -2.66 -3.74
CA LYS A 72 4.23 -2.04 -4.98
C LYS A 72 4.80 -3.12 -5.90
N PRO A 73 4.57 -3.04 -7.23
CA PRO A 73 5.20 -3.93 -8.19
C PRO A 73 6.72 -3.68 -8.22
N ASP A 74 7.49 -4.75 -8.48
CA ASP A 74 8.94 -4.66 -8.72
C ASP A 74 9.25 -4.14 -10.15
N ALA A 75 8.26 -4.15 -11.04
CA ALA A 75 8.40 -3.66 -12.40
C ALA A 75 8.60 -2.13 -12.45
N ASP A 76 9.49 -1.66 -13.33
CA ASP A 76 9.62 -0.22 -13.61
C ASP A 76 8.39 0.28 -14.37
N LEU A 77 7.60 1.12 -13.71
CA LEU A 77 6.39 1.68 -14.28
C LEU A 77 6.61 2.99 -15.04
N ARG A 78 7.81 3.59 -14.97
CA ARG A 78 8.05 4.97 -15.42
C ARG A 78 7.66 5.23 -16.88
N SER A 79 7.94 4.26 -17.76
CA SER A 79 7.63 4.40 -19.19
C SER A 79 6.15 4.63 -19.45
N TYR A 80 5.28 3.97 -18.68
CA TYR A 80 3.82 4.04 -18.86
C TYR A 80 3.20 5.42 -18.54
N TYR A 81 3.97 6.30 -17.89
CA TYR A 81 3.53 7.66 -17.54
C TYR A 81 4.17 8.74 -18.41
N THR A 82 5.25 8.41 -19.13
CA THR A 82 6.13 9.41 -19.74
C THR A 82 6.21 9.31 -21.27
N ASP A 83 5.88 8.16 -21.85
CA ASP A 83 5.99 7.93 -23.30
C ASP A 83 4.83 8.56 -24.12
N LYS A 84 3.82 9.12 -23.44
CA LYS A 84 2.62 9.75 -23.98
C LYS A 84 1.75 8.82 -24.85
N LYS A 85 1.84 7.51 -24.66
CA LYS A 85 0.99 6.53 -25.33
C LYS A 85 -0.23 6.20 -24.50
N THR A 86 -1.15 5.47 -25.12
CA THR A 86 -2.26 4.84 -24.42
C THR A 86 -1.79 3.51 -23.87
N HIS A 87 -2.04 3.26 -22.58
CA HIS A 87 -1.74 1.99 -21.93
C HIS A 87 -3.01 1.35 -21.37
N LEU A 88 -3.07 0.03 -21.47
CA LEU A 88 -4.16 -0.79 -20.95
C LEU A 88 -3.83 -1.29 -19.55
N TYR A 89 -4.65 -0.91 -18.57
CA TYR A 89 -4.56 -1.35 -17.19
C TYR A 89 -5.64 -2.39 -16.89
N THR A 90 -5.22 -3.55 -16.40
CA THR A 90 -6.10 -4.68 -16.09
C THR A 90 -5.85 -5.15 -14.67
N LEU A 91 -6.93 -5.34 -13.92
CA LEU A 91 -6.93 -6.02 -12.62
C LEU A 91 -7.75 -7.30 -12.76
N VAL A 92 -7.15 -8.43 -12.44
CA VAL A 92 -7.80 -9.74 -12.33
C VAL A 92 -7.83 -10.09 -10.85
N LEU A 93 -9.02 -10.36 -10.33
CA LEU A 93 -9.21 -10.82 -8.96
C LEU A 93 -9.94 -12.15 -8.97
N ASN A 94 -9.31 -13.18 -8.42
CA ASN A 94 -9.81 -14.54 -8.44
C ASN A 94 -10.56 -14.88 -7.14
N PRO A 95 -11.55 -15.80 -7.19
CA PRO A 95 -12.29 -16.24 -6.00
C PRO A 95 -11.44 -16.93 -4.92
N ASP A 96 -10.24 -17.38 -5.26
CA ASP A 96 -9.28 -17.98 -4.31
C ASP A 96 -8.45 -16.94 -3.54
N ASN A 97 -8.81 -15.66 -3.64
CA ASN A 97 -8.13 -14.50 -3.07
C ASN A 97 -6.77 -14.18 -3.71
N THR A 98 -6.46 -14.70 -4.89
CA THR A 98 -5.31 -14.25 -5.67
C THR A 98 -5.68 -13.10 -6.60
N PHE A 99 -4.70 -12.26 -6.92
CA PHE A 99 -4.87 -11.17 -7.88
C PHE A 99 -3.68 -11.07 -8.83
N GLU A 100 -3.94 -10.50 -10.00
CA GLU A 100 -2.93 -10.11 -10.98
C GLU A 100 -3.24 -8.70 -11.48
N VAL A 101 -2.21 -7.88 -11.60
CA VAL A 101 -2.26 -6.57 -12.23
C VAL A 101 -1.41 -6.62 -13.48
N LEU A 102 -2.04 -6.26 -14.60
CA LEU A 102 -1.40 -6.24 -15.90
C LEU A 102 -1.39 -4.83 -16.48
N VAL A 103 -0.29 -4.49 -17.15
CA VAL A 103 -0.18 -3.31 -18.01
C VAL A 103 0.18 -3.80 -19.41
N ASP A 104 -0.61 -3.42 -20.41
CA ASP A 104 -0.45 -3.86 -21.80
C ASP A 104 -0.33 -5.39 -21.95
N GLN A 105 -1.17 -6.11 -21.19
CA GLN A 105 -1.22 -7.58 -21.12
C GLN A 105 0.03 -8.24 -20.49
N THR A 106 0.96 -7.45 -19.94
CA THR A 106 2.11 -7.96 -19.18
C THR A 106 1.80 -7.89 -17.69
N VAL A 107 1.96 -8.99 -16.96
CA VAL A 107 1.80 -9.01 -15.50
C VAL A 107 2.92 -8.19 -14.86
N VAL A 108 2.55 -7.12 -14.15
CA VAL A 108 3.49 -6.24 -13.43
C VAL A 108 3.41 -6.44 -11.92
N ASN A 109 2.31 -6.98 -11.42
CA ASN A 109 2.11 -7.30 -10.00
C ASN A 109 1.22 -8.54 -9.87
N SER A 110 1.48 -9.38 -8.87
CA SER A 110 0.58 -10.49 -8.50
C SER A 110 0.78 -10.86 -7.04
N GLY A 111 -0.23 -11.49 -6.45
CA GLY A 111 -0.16 -11.91 -5.05
C GLY A 111 -1.49 -12.40 -4.50
N SER A 112 -1.59 -12.51 -3.18
CA SER A 112 -2.84 -12.81 -2.49
C SER A 112 -3.33 -11.63 -1.66
N LEU A 113 -4.66 -11.43 -1.61
CA LEU A 113 -5.29 -10.46 -0.72
C LEU A 113 -4.94 -10.68 0.74
N LEU A 114 -4.58 -11.91 1.14
CA LEU A 114 -4.33 -12.26 2.54
C LEU A 114 -2.89 -11.97 2.99
N SER A 115 -1.91 -12.07 2.08
CA SER A 115 -0.47 -11.97 2.39
C SER A 115 0.25 -10.80 1.73
N ASP A 116 -0.29 -10.25 0.65
CA ASP A 116 0.38 -9.28 -0.21
C ASP A 116 -0.24 -7.88 -0.18
N MET A 117 -0.96 -7.62 0.91
CA MET A 117 -1.62 -6.36 1.19
C MET A 117 -1.04 -5.72 2.45
N THR A 118 -0.95 -4.40 2.44
CA THR A 118 -0.51 -3.57 3.57
C THR A 118 -1.59 -2.56 3.89
N PRO A 119 -2.10 -2.50 5.13
CA PRO A 119 -1.91 -3.47 6.21
C PRO A 119 -2.46 -4.87 5.84
N PRO A 120 -2.03 -5.96 6.51
CA PRO A 120 -2.51 -7.30 6.21
C PRO A 120 -3.99 -7.43 6.56
N VAL A 121 -4.73 -8.27 5.81
CA VAL A 121 -6.16 -8.51 6.06
C VAL A 121 -6.37 -9.20 7.40
N ASN A 122 -5.55 -10.22 7.66
CA ASN A 122 -5.56 -10.91 8.93
C ASN A 122 -4.57 -10.21 9.87
N PRO A 123 -4.96 -9.94 11.12
CA PRO A 123 -4.02 -9.43 12.12
C PRO A 123 -2.87 -10.43 12.32
N PRO A 124 -1.71 -9.97 12.80
CA PRO A 124 -0.61 -10.87 13.15
C PRO A 124 -1.08 -11.88 14.20
N ALA A 125 -0.48 -13.08 14.17
CA ALA A 125 -0.81 -14.15 15.10
C ALA A 125 -0.43 -13.78 16.56
N GLU A 126 0.57 -12.93 16.71
CA GLU A 126 1.12 -12.46 17.97
C GLU A 126 1.09 -10.93 17.98
N ILE A 127 0.85 -10.37 19.17
CA ILE A 127 0.91 -8.93 19.43
C ILE A 127 1.87 -8.71 20.61
N GLU A 128 2.55 -7.56 20.65
CA GLU A 128 3.34 -7.19 21.82
C GLU A 128 2.42 -6.98 23.02
N ASP A 129 2.84 -7.44 24.19
CA ASP A 129 2.09 -7.26 25.43
C ASP A 129 2.21 -5.80 25.87
N PRO A 130 1.10 -5.03 25.93
CA PRO A 130 1.14 -3.63 26.31
C PRO A 130 1.60 -3.41 27.77
N GLU A 131 1.56 -4.44 28.60
CA GLU A 131 2.02 -4.38 29.99
C GLU A 131 3.50 -4.77 30.13
N ASP A 132 4.15 -5.23 29.05
CA ASP A 132 5.57 -5.56 29.09
C ASP A 132 6.39 -4.28 29.24
N GLN A 133 7.20 -4.25 30.30
CA GLN A 133 8.09 -3.14 30.60
C GLN A 133 9.51 -3.66 30.66
N LYS A 134 10.39 -2.93 29.97
CA LYS A 134 11.83 -3.18 30.07
C LYS A 134 12.25 -3.11 31.55
N PRO A 135 12.92 -4.15 32.09
CA PRO A 135 13.45 -4.12 33.45
C PRO A 135 14.41 -2.95 33.68
N GLU A 136 14.46 -2.42 34.91
CA GLU A 136 15.33 -1.29 35.26
C GLU A 136 16.83 -1.60 35.05
N ASP A 137 17.22 -2.88 35.12
CA ASP A 137 18.59 -3.37 34.95
C ASP A 137 18.94 -3.74 33.51
N TRP A 138 18.03 -3.52 32.56
CA TRP A 138 18.25 -3.84 31.15
C TRP A 138 19.23 -2.87 30.49
N ASP A 139 20.46 -3.33 30.24
CA ASP A 139 21.51 -2.54 29.61
C ASP A 139 21.47 -2.64 28.07
N GLU A 140 21.04 -1.57 27.40
CA GLU A 140 21.05 -1.48 25.93
C GLU A 140 22.33 -0.89 25.35
N ARG A 141 23.33 -0.57 26.18
CA ARG A 141 24.54 0.11 25.70
C ARG A 141 25.33 -0.84 24.80
N PRO A 142 25.51 -0.52 23.50
CA PRO A 142 26.29 -1.37 22.60
C PRO A 142 27.79 -1.33 22.91
N LYS A 143 28.24 -0.32 23.65
CA LYS A 143 29.61 -0.14 24.11
C LYS A 143 29.60 0.27 25.57
N ILE A 144 30.44 -0.38 26.36
CA ILE A 144 30.72 0.00 27.75
C ILE A 144 32.14 0.56 27.84
N GLN A 145 32.37 1.41 28.84
CA GLN A 145 33.73 1.81 29.17
C GLN A 145 34.52 0.57 29.58
N ASP A 146 35.75 0.44 29.08
CA ASP A 146 36.63 -0.63 29.48
C ASP A 146 36.90 -0.52 30.99
N PRO A 147 36.48 -1.50 31.80
CA PRO A 147 36.67 -1.44 33.25
C PRO A 147 38.15 -1.47 33.66
N ALA A 148 39.07 -1.84 32.76
CA ALA A 148 40.51 -1.81 33.02
C ALA A 148 41.18 -0.48 32.62
N ALA A 149 40.47 0.41 31.91
CA ALA A 149 41.01 1.70 31.52
C ALA A 149 40.99 2.68 32.70
N THR A 150 42.15 3.24 33.04
CA THR A 150 42.28 4.33 34.01
C THR A 150 42.67 5.61 33.28
N LYS A 151 42.19 6.76 33.76
CA LYS A 151 42.55 8.06 33.18
C LYS A 151 44.06 8.29 33.38
N PRO A 152 44.87 8.44 32.32
CA PRO A 152 46.30 8.74 32.44
C PRO A 152 46.55 10.11 33.10
N GLU A 153 47.71 10.31 33.71
CA GLU A 153 48.09 11.56 34.38
C GLU A 153 48.22 12.75 33.41
N ASP A 154 48.44 12.49 32.12
CA ASP A 154 48.70 13.46 31.06
C ASP A 154 47.48 13.75 30.16
N TRP A 155 46.28 13.32 30.56
CA TRP A 155 45.03 13.58 29.84
C TRP A 155 44.44 14.98 30.06
#